data_AF-A0A1A5YLD8-F1
#
_entry.id   AF-A0A1A5YLD8-F1
#
_cell.length_a   1.000
_cell.length_b   1.000
_cell.length_c   1.000
_cell.angle_alpha   90.00
_cell.angle_beta   90.00
_cell.angle_gamma   90.00
#
_symmetry.space_group_name_H-M   'P 1'
#
loop_
_entity.id
_entity.type
_entity.pdbx_description
1 polymer ?
#
loop_
_entity_poly.entity_id
_entity_poly.type
_entity_poly.pdbx_seq_one_letter_code
_entity_poly.pdbx_strand_id
1 'polypeptide(L)' 'MLIRKRLLDKGHSQAWLAEHVGTTKVYLNYILHGERSGKKYLPKILETLEIDPESVQNIAS' A
#
# COMPACT_ATOMS: atom_id res chain seq x y z
N MET A 1 -9.56 0.19 5.13
CA MET A 1 -8.12 0.03 4.84
C MET A 1 -7.59 1.30 4.19
N LEU A 2 -6.72 2.03 4.88
CA LEU A 2 -6.23 3.36 4.51
C LEU A 2 -5.72 3.46 3.06
N ILE A 3 -4.93 2.48 2.62
CA ILE A 3 -4.37 2.42 1.26
C ILE A 3 -5.45 2.32 0.19
N ARG A 4 -6.47 1.46 0.37
CA ARG A 4 -7.58 1.34 -0.61
C ARG A 4 -8.40 2.62 -0.69
N LYS A 5 -8.66 3.26 0.46
CA LYS A 5 -9.36 4.54 0.50
C LYS A 5 -8.56 5.61 -0.26
N ARG A 6 -7.26 5.71 0.00
CA ARG A 6 -6.39 6.69 -0.67
C ARG A 6 -6.28 6.47 -2.18
N LEU A 7 -6.26 5.21 -2.63
CA LEU A 7 -6.33 4.87 -4.04
C LEU A 7 -7.61 5.38 -4.69
N LEU A 8 -8.76 5.17 -4.03
CA LEU A 8 -10.05 5.67 -4.51
C LEU A 8 -10.07 7.21 -4.55
N ASP A 9 -9.60 7.88 -3.49
CA ASP A 9 -9.54 9.34 -3.40
C ASP A 9 -8.68 9.95 -4.52
N LYS A 10 -7.63 9.24 -4.97
CA LYS A 10 -6.74 9.65 -6.07
C LYS A 10 -7.17 9.13 -7.45
N GLY A 11 -8.25 8.34 -7.55
CA GLY A 11 -8.68 7.73 -8.81
C GLY A 11 -7.72 6.69 -9.38
N HIS A 12 -6.92 6.05 -8.53
CA HIS A 12 -5.93 5.04 -8.92
C HIS A 12 -6.39 3.63 -8.61
N SER A 13 -5.95 2.66 -9.43
CA SER A 13 -6.20 1.24 -9.19
C SER A 13 -5.05 0.60 -8.40
N GLN A 14 -5.31 -0.58 -7.82
CA GLN A 14 -4.23 -1.39 -7.23
C GLN A 14 -3.19 -1.86 -8.26
N ALA A 15 -3.58 -2.02 -9.52
CA ALA A 15 -2.65 -2.39 -10.59
C ALA A 15 -1.68 -1.24 -10.88
N TRP A 16 -2.20 -0.01 -10.96
CA TRP A 16 -1.39 1.20 -11.10
C TRP A 16 -0.36 1.33 -9.96
N LEU A 17 -0.79 1.08 -8.72
CA LEU A 17 0.10 1.13 -7.56
C LEU A 17 1.19 0.04 -7.63
N ALA A 18 0.82 -1.17 -8.03
CA ALA A 18 1.77 -2.27 -8.16
C ALA A 18 2.85 -1.93 -9.20
N GLU A 19 2.46 -1.39 -10.35
CA GLU A 19 3.38 -0.94 -11.39
C GLU A 19 4.32 0.18 -10.89
N HIS A 20 3.78 1.21 -10.23
CA HIS A 20 4.57 2.34 -9.73
C HIS A 20 5.56 1.94 -8.62
N VAL A 21 5.13 1.03 -7.75
CA VAL A 21 5.97 0.52 -6.66
C VAL A 21 7.00 -0.48 -7.18
N GLY A 22 6.77 -1.10 -8.35
CA GLY A 22 7.64 -2.12 -8.94
C GLY A 22 7.39 -3.50 -8.35
N THR A 23 6.12 -3.86 -8.18
CA THR A 23 5.67 -5.16 -7.66
C THR A 23 4.48 -5.69 -8.46
N THR A 24 3.95 -6.87 -8.11
CA THR A 24 2.75 -7.42 -8.74
C THR A 24 1.52 -7.12 -7.89
N LYS A 25 0.34 -7.07 -8.53
CA LYS A 25 -0.93 -6.92 -7.82
C LYS A 25 -1.15 -8.01 -6.76
N VAL A 26 -0.72 -9.25 -7.05
CA VAL A 26 -0.79 -10.37 -6.10
C VAL A 26 0.09 -10.13 -4.88
N TYR A 27 1.35 -9.72 -5.10
CA TYR A 27 2.27 -9.44 -4.00
C TYR A 27 1.83 -8.23 -3.17
N LEU A 28 1.32 -7.19 -3.83
CA LEU A 28 0.69 -6.04 -3.16
C LEU A 28 -0.50 -6.50 -2.30
N ASN A 29 -1.33 -7.43 -2.79
CA ASN A 29 -2.45 -7.96 -2.02
C ASN A 29 -1.97 -8.67 -0.75
N TYR A 30 -0.92 -9.49 -0.84
CA TYR A 30 -0.33 -10.15 0.34
C TYR A 30 0.19 -9.16 1.39
N ILE A 31 0.77 -8.04 0.96
CA ILE A 31 1.20 -6.97 1.87
C ILE A 31 -0.02 -6.35 2.56
N LEU A 32 -1.04 -5.98 1.77
CA LEU A 32 -2.23 -5.33 2.29
C LEU A 32 -2.97 -6.24 3.27
N HIS A 33 -3.02 -7.54 3.04
CA HIS A 33 -3.67 -8.52 3.92
C HIS A 33 -2.79 -9.01 5.08
N GLY A 34 -1.55 -8.53 5.21
CA GLY A 34 -0.63 -8.91 6.29
C GLY A 34 0.01 -10.29 6.12
N GLU A 35 -0.24 -10.99 5.01
CA GLU A 35 0.37 -12.28 4.66
C GLU A 35 1.88 -12.17 4.33
N ARG A 36 2.34 -10.95 4.04
CA ARG A 36 3.75 -10.60 3.87
C ARG A 36 4.05 -9.30 4.61
N SER A 37 5.22 -9.24 5.25
CA SER A 37 5.65 -8.07 6.02
C SER A 37 5.75 -6.79 5.19
N GLY A 38 5.98 -6.91 3.88
CA GLY A 38 6.01 -5.79 2.95
C GLY A 38 7.08 -4.74 3.24
N LYS A 39 8.04 -4.99 4.15
CA LYS A 39 9.05 -4.01 4.63
C LYS A 39 9.76 -3.25 3.50
N LYS A 40 10.03 -3.92 2.38
CA LYS A 40 10.68 -3.32 1.20
C LYS A 40 9.76 -2.34 0.44
N TYR A 41 8.46 -2.64 0.36
CA TYR A 41 7.52 -1.93 -0.50
C TYR A 41 6.64 -0.94 0.26
N LEU A 42 6.40 -1.15 1.55
CA LEU A 42 5.59 -0.27 2.40
C LEU A 42 6.06 1.19 2.33
N PRO A 43 7.36 1.52 2.51
CA PRO A 43 7.81 2.91 2.42
C PRO A 43 7.44 3.56 1.08
N LYS A 44 7.66 2.84 -0.03
CA LYS A 44 7.35 3.32 -1.38
C LYS A 44 5.85 3.41 -1.65
N ILE A 45 5.03 2.51 -1.09
CA ILE A 45 3.57 2.57 -1.17
C ILE A 45 3.06 3.83 -0.45
N LEU A 46 3.57 4.09 0.74
CA LEU A 46 3.19 5.25 1.56
C LEU A 46 3.59 6.56 0.88
N GLU A 47 4.80 6.64 0.36
CA GLU A 47 5.30 7.76 -0.44
C GLU A 47 4.43 7.99 -1.69
N THR A 48 4.19 6.95 -2.50
CA THR A 48 3.37 7.03 -3.73
C THR A 48 1.95 7.53 -3.45
N LEU A 49 1.42 7.21 -2.28
CA LEU A 49 0.06 7.56 -1.88
C LEU A 49 -0.01 8.80 -0.98
N GLU A 50 1.14 9.41 -0.66
CA GLU A 50 1.27 10.54 0.26
C GLU A 50 0.63 10.25 1.63
N ILE A 51 0.82 9.03 2.13
CA ILE A 51 0.32 8.57 3.42
C ILE A 51 1.43 8.73 4.45
N ASP A 52 1.10 9.39 5.56
CA ASP A 52 1.98 9.45 6.72
C ASP A 52 2.21 8.04 7.30
N PRO A 53 3.46 7.54 7.41
CA PRO A 53 3.75 6.25 8.00
C PRO A 53 3.18 6.05 9.41
N GLU A 54 3.06 7.10 10.23
CA GLU A 54 2.49 7.00 11.58
C GLU A 54 0.99 6.65 11.55
N SER A 55 0.28 7.08 10.50
CA SER A 55 -1.14 6.76 10.32
C SER A 55 -1.42 5.27 10.05
N VAL A 56 -0.36 4.47 9.78
CA VAL A 56 -0.46 3.03 9.51
C VAL A 56 -0.18 2.19 10.77
N GLN A 57 0.46 2.76 11.81
CA GLN A 57 0.87 2.02 13.01
C GLN A 57 -0.31 1.49 13.87
N ASN A 58 -1.55 1.93 13.61
CA ASN A 58 -2.74 1.51 14.37
C ASN A 58 -3.50 0.29 13.78
N ILE A 59 -2.92 -0.47 12.85
CA ILE A 59 -3.59 -1.64 12.22
C ILE A 59 -2.89 -2.97 12.55
N ALA A 60 -1.86 -2.96 13.39
CA ALA A 60 -1.10 -4.17 13.76
C ALA A 60 -0.94 -4.36 15.28
N SER A 61 -1.95 -3.93 16.06
CA SER A 61 -2.09 -4.28 17.49
C SER A 61 -3.28 -5.21 17.67
#